data_AF-A0A522RH18-F1
#
_entry.id   AF-A0A522RH18-F1
#
_cell.length_a   1.000
_cell.length_b   1.000
_cell.length_c   1.000
_cell.angle_alpha   90.00
_cell.angle_beta   90.00
_cell.angle_gamma   90.00
#
_symmetry.space_group_name_H-M   'P 1'
#
loop_
_entity.id
_entity.type
_entity.pdbx_description
1 polymer ?
#
loop_
_entity_poly.entity_id
_entity_poly.type
_entity_poly.pdbx_seq_one_letter_code
_entity_poly.pdbx_strand_id
1 'polypeptide(L)'
;MTNHSNHEAAIPNPALNPLKKLIGEWKTVGTHPYAPDTTFHGSTSFDWIEGGSFLMMHSKIDEPEIPNGIAIFGSDDSTGEYFMLYFDERTVSRNYQVSFQDNLVKWWRDTQDFSQRLTLTFVDSLNIGR
;
A
#
# COMPACT_ATOMS: atom_id res chain seq x y z
N MET A 1 -8.20 -1.97 -20.65
CA MET A 1 -7.33 -2.92 -21.41
C MET A 1 -6.14 -3.20 -20.52
N THR A 2 -6.06 -4.38 -19.91
CA THR A 2 -4.88 -4.81 -19.16
C THR A 2 -3.78 -5.09 -20.18
N ASN A 3 -2.77 -4.23 -20.22
CA ASN A 3 -1.61 -4.42 -21.06
C ASN A 3 -0.81 -5.56 -20.44
N HIS A 4 -1.03 -6.79 -20.91
CA HIS A 4 -0.18 -7.91 -20.54
C HIS A 4 1.18 -7.65 -21.18
N SER A 5 2.13 -7.20 -20.36
CA SER A 5 3.54 -7.12 -20.72
C SER A 5 3.98 -8.50 -21.23
N ASN A 6 4.41 -8.58 -22.50
CA ASN A 6 4.94 -9.82 -23.10
C ASN A 6 6.37 -10.12 -22.63
N HIS A 7 6.79 -9.57 -21.49
CA HIS A 7 8.13 -9.74 -20.95
C HIS A 7 8.24 -11.08 -20.22
N GLU A 8 9.35 -11.80 -20.40
CA GLU A 8 9.57 -13.12 -19.77
C GLU A 8 9.49 -13.06 -18.22
N ALA A 9 9.86 -11.92 -17.65
CA ALA A 9 9.77 -11.67 -16.21
C ALA A 9 8.37 -11.27 -15.72
N ALA A 10 7.39 -11.06 -16.60
CA ALA A 10 6.03 -10.70 -16.22
C ALA A 10 5.24 -11.94 -15.73
N ILE A 11 5.70 -12.51 -14.61
CA ILE A 11 5.15 -13.73 -14.00
C ILE A 11 4.86 -13.48 -12.51
N PRO A 12 3.98 -14.29 -11.88
CA PRO A 12 3.68 -14.11 -10.45
C PRO A 12 4.92 -14.24 -9.58
N ASN A 13 5.20 -13.24 -8.74
CA ASN A 13 6.22 -13.32 -7.70
C ASN A 13 5.67 -14.08 -6.49
N PRO A 14 6.14 -15.31 -6.18
CA PRO A 14 5.58 -16.11 -5.10
C PRO A 14 5.74 -15.47 -3.71
N ALA A 15 6.76 -14.63 -3.52
CA ALA A 15 6.98 -13.93 -2.26
C ALA A 15 5.85 -12.94 -1.95
N LEU A 16 5.16 -12.39 -2.96
CA LEU A 16 4.06 -11.44 -2.76
C LEU A 16 2.70 -12.11 -2.54
N ASN A 17 2.61 -13.45 -2.60
CA ASN A 17 1.37 -14.20 -2.37
C ASN A 17 0.64 -13.83 -1.05
N PRO A 18 1.31 -13.54 0.08
CA PRO A 18 0.63 -13.09 1.30
C PRO A 18 -0.16 -11.79 1.10
N LEU A 19 0.31 -10.90 0.21
CA LEU A 19 -0.31 -9.61 -0.09
C LEU A 19 -1.56 -9.73 -0.96
N LYS A 20 -1.91 -10.92 -1.46
CA LYS A 20 -3.12 -11.13 -2.27
C LYS A 20 -4.41 -10.65 -1.61
N LYS A 21 -4.44 -10.59 -0.27
CA LYS A 21 -5.58 -10.09 0.51
C LYS A 21 -5.79 -8.59 0.36
N LEU A 22 -4.78 -7.85 -0.11
CA LEU A 22 -4.87 -6.42 -0.35
C LEU A 22 -5.63 -6.08 -1.63
N ILE A 23 -5.68 -7.01 -2.57
CA ILE A 23 -6.17 -6.75 -3.93
C ILE A 23 -7.64 -6.33 -3.92
N GLY A 24 -7.93 -5.26 -4.64
CA GLY A 24 -9.26 -4.66 -4.72
C GLY A 24 -9.30 -3.21 -4.25
N GLU A 25 -10.51 -2.71 -4.05
CA GLU A 25 -10.77 -1.34 -3.61
C GLU A 25 -11.24 -1.29 -2.17
N TRP A 26 -10.69 -0.35 -1.41
CA TRP A 26 -10.94 -0.18 0.01
C TRP A 26 -11.40 1.24 0.31
N LYS A 27 -12.35 1.38 1.23
CA LYS A 27 -12.58 2.64 1.93
C LYS A 27 -11.61 2.72 3.10
N THR A 28 -10.96 3.87 3.25
CA THR A 28 -9.99 4.11 4.31
C THR A 28 -10.53 5.15 5.28
N VAL A 29 -10.36 4.88 6.57
CA VAL A 29 -10.61 5.82 7.65
C VAL A 29 -9.38 5.83 8.55
N GLY A 30 -8.90 7.00 8.94
CA GLY A 30 -7.66 7.15 9.67
C GLY A 30 -7.68 8.27 10.70
N THR A 31 -6.71 8.24 11.59
CA THR A 31 -6.44 9.33 12.55
C THR A 31 -4.95 9.64 12.50
N HIS A 32 -4.57 10.85 12.91
CA HIS A 32 -3.18 11.26 12.94
C HIS A 32 -2.84 11.89 14.29
N PRO A 33 -1.71 11.54 14.94
CA PRO A 33 -1.38 12.07 16.26
C PRO A 33 -1.26 13.60 16.34
N TYR A 34 -0.86 14.24 15.24
CA TYR A 34 -0.77 15.71 15.15
C TYR A 34 -2.09 16.39 14.75
N ALA A 35 -3.14 15.60 14.48
CA ALA A 35 -4.50 16.08 14.22
C ALA A 35 -5.50 15.15 14.94
N PRO A 36 -5.48 15.13 16.30
CA PRO A 36 -6.20 14.13 17.08
C PRO A 36 -7.73 14.25 16.98
N ASP A 37 -8.24 15.44 16.65
CA ASP A 37 -9.67 15.73 16.50
C ASP A 37 -10.16 15.55 15.05
N THR A 38 -9.30 15.06 14.15
CA THR A 38 -9.61 14.86 12.74
C THR A 38 -9.62 13.38 12.39
N THR A 39 -10.77 12.92 11.90
CA THR A 39 -10.88 11.63 11.22
C THR A 39 -10.70 11.86 9.73
N PHE A 40 -9.71 11.21 9.15
CA PHE A 40 -9.42 11.25 7.73
C PHE A 40 -10.20 10.16 6.99
N HIS A 41 -10.65 10.46 5.78
CA HIS A 41 -11.41 9.56 4.92
C HIS A 41 -10.73 9.42 3.57
N GLY A 42 -11.00 8.31 2.90
CA GLY A 42 -10.50 8.15 1.55
C GLY A 42 -10.79 6.79 0.95
N SER A 43 -10.01 6.47 -0.06
CA SER A 43 -10.02 5.16 -0.70
C SER A 43 -8.61 4.74 -1.10
N THR A 44 -8.35 3.44 -1.04
CA THR A 44 -7.10 2.85 -1.55
C THR A 44 -7.43 1.67 -2.45
N SER A 45 -6.79 1.56 -3.60
CA SER A 45 -6.86 0.36 -4.44
C SER A 45 -5.51 -0.33 -4.51
N PHE A 46 -5.54 -1.66 -4.65
CA PHE A 46 -4.36 -2.48 -4.93
C PHE A 46 -4.62 -3.41 -6.11
N ASP A 47 -3.69 -3.42 -7.05
CA ASP A 47 -3.77 -4.22 -8.27
C ASP A 47 -2.43 -4.90 -8.57
N TRP A 48 -2.47 -6.09 -9.17
CA TRP A 48 -1.28 -6.72 -9.71
C TRP A 48 -0.81 -6.00 -10.97
N ILE A 49 0.50 -5.82 -11.12
CA ILE A 49 1.12 -5.32 -12.34
C ILE A 49 2.20 -6.29 -12.83
N GLU A 50 2.63 -6.15 -14.09
CA GLU A 50 3.68 -6.98 -14.70
C GLU A 50 3.46 -8.48 -14.46
N GLY A 51 2.25 -8.96 -14.75
CA GLY A 51 1.90 -10.39 -14.59
C GLY A 51 1.88 -10.90 -13.15
N GLY A 52 1.88 -10.02 -12.15
CA GLY A 52 1.96 -10.37 -10.73
C GLY A 52 3.36 -10.29 -10.14
N SER A 53 4.32 -9.69 -10.86
CA SER A 53 5.68 -9.47 -10.34
C SER A 53 5.71 -8.45 -9.21
N PHE A 54 4.79 -7.47 -9.26
CA PHE A 54 4.66 -6.37 -8.30
C PHE A 54 3.18 -6.08 -8.02
N LEU A 55 2.90 -5.32 -6.96
CA LEU A 55 1.59 -4.71 -6.73
C LEU A 55 1.69 -3.20 -6.93
N MET A 56 0.67 -2.62 -7.55
CA MET A 56 0.44 -1.19 -7.58
C MET A 56 -0.58 -0.81 -6.49
N MET A 57 -0.36 0.31 -5.84
CA MET A 57 -1.29 0.94 -4.91
C MET A 57 -1.62 2.35 -5.40
N HIS A 58 -2.89 2.71 -5.35
CA HIS A 58 -3.33 4.10 -5.47
C HIS A 58 -4.08 4.50 -4.20
N SER A 59 -3.62 5.54 -3.52
CA SER A 59 -4.32 6.12 -2.36
C SER A 59 -4.89 7.48 -2.71
N LYS A 60 -6.16 7.68 -2.36
CA LYS A 60 -6.84 8.97 -2.37
C LYS A 60 -7.30 9.30 -0.97
N ILE A 61 -7.06 10.52 -0.52
CA ILE A 61 -7.54 11.03 0.77
C ILE A 61 -8.46 12.22 0.48
N ASP A 62 -9.60 12.26 1.16
CA ASP A 62 -10.67 13.22 0.89
C ASP A 62 -10.35 14.59 1.49
N GLU A 63 -9.60 14.61 2.61
CA GLU A 63 -9.12 15.84 3.24
C GLU A 63 -7.97 16.46 2.40
N PRO A 64 -8.12 17.73 1.96
CA PRO A 64 -7.26 18.34 0.94
C PRO A 64 -5.82 18.60 1.40
N GLU A 65 -5.55 18.59 2.70
CA GLU A 65 -4.21 18.76 3.26
C GLU A 65 -3.33 17.51 3.15
N ILE A 66 -3.93 16.35 2.85
CA ILE A 66 -3.21 15.09 2.70
C ILE A 66 -3.12 14.72 1.22
N PRO A 67 -1.92 14.41 0.70
CA PRO A 67 -1.77 14.17 -0.73
C PRO A 67 -2.34 12.81 -1.16
N ASN A 68 -2.74 12.76 -2.42
CA ASN A 68 -2.92 11.48 -3.11
C ASN A 68 -1.56 10.86 -3.44
N GLY A 69 -1.50 9.53 -3.48
CA GLY A 69 -0.25 8.79 -3.61
C GLY A 69 -0.36 7.57 -4.51
N ILE A 70 0.77 7.20 -5.09
CA ILE A 70 0.95 5.99 -5.89
C ILE A 70 2.14 5.24 -5.32
N ALA A 71 2.04 3.92 -5.18
CA ALA A 71 3.16 3.11 -4.75
C ALA A 71 3.27 1.78 -5.49
N ILE A 72 4.50 1.32 -5.70
CA ILE A 72 4.79 -0.02 -6.23
C ILE A 72 5.43 -0.85 -5.11
N PHE A 73 4.85 -2.02 -4.83
CA PHE A 73 5.31 -2.96 -3.84
C PHE A 73 6.15 -4.06 -4.49
N GLY A 74 7.26 -4.41 -3.85
CA GLY A 74 8.14 -5.51 -4.23
C GLY A 74 8.70 -6.25 -3.01
N SER A 75 9.52 -7.25 -3.28
CA SER A 75 10.21 -8.05 -2.27
C SER A 75 11.70 -8.19 -2.61
N ASP A 76 12.52 -8.46 -1.62
CA ASP A 76 13.90 -8.89 -1.78
C ASP A 76 14.01 -10.37 -1.37
N ASP A 77 14.50 -11.23 -2.25
CA ASP A 77 14.57 -12.68 -2.04
C ASP A 77 15.66 -13.09 -1.06
N SER A 78 16.70 -12.28 -0.89
CA SER A 78 17.79 -12.54 0.05
C SER A 78 17.39 -12.27 1.50
N THR A 79 16.47 -11.34 1.72
CA THR A 79 16.00 -10.94 3.08
C THR A 79 14.59 -11.44 3.39
N GLY A 80 13.77 -11.69 2.38
CA GLY A 80 12.34 -11.94 2.53
C GLY A 80 11.53 -10.70 2.92
N GLU A 81 12.12 -9.51 2.87
CA GLU A 81 11.47 -8.24 3.23
C GLU A 81 10.66 -7.67 2.07
N TYR A 82 9.61 -6.92 2.41
CA TYR A 82 8.81 -6.17 1.45
C TYR A 82 9.17 -4.69 1.50
N PHE A 83 9.07 -4.04 0.35
CA PHE A 83 9.31 -2.61 0.21
C PHE A 83 8.24 -1.98 -0.68
N MET A 84 8.03 -0.69 -0.52
CA MET A 84 7.29 0.10 -1.49
C MET A 84 8.05 1.37 -1.91
N LEU A 85 8.04 1.64 -3.21
CA LEU A 85 8.45 2.92 -3.78
C LEU A 85 7.20 3.77 -3.96
N TYR A 86 7.17 4.93 -3.31
CA TYR A 86 6.04 5.83 -3.25
C TYR A 86 6.34 7.16 -3.95
N PHE A 87 5.32 7.74 -4.58
CA PHE A 87 5.31 9.09 -5.12
C PHE A 87 3.96 9.78 -4.86
N ASP A 88 3.97 11.10 -4.68
CA ASP A 88 2.76 11.90 -4.50
C ASP A 88 2.71 13.15 -5.39
N GLU A 89 1.53 13.78 -5.43
CA GLU A 89 1.27 14.97 -6.24
C GLU A 89 2.06 16.22 -5.82
N ARG A 90 2.75 16.17 -4.68
CA ARG A 90 3.69 17.20 -4.21
C ARG A 90 5.11 16.94 -4.68
N THR A 91 5.30 15.98 -5.60
CA THR A 91 6.59 15.55 -6.15
C THR A 91 7.51 14.88 -5.13
N VAL A 92 6.96 14.34 -4.03
CA VAL A 92 7.76 13.67 -2.99
C VAL A 92 7.90 12.19 -3.28
N SER A 93 9.13 11.69 -3.36
CA SER A 93 9.44 10.26 -3.44
C SER A 93 9.91 9.68 -2.11
N ARG A 94 9.52 8.44 -1.82
CA ARG A 94 9.91 7.71 -0.61
C ARG A 94 10.12 6.23 -0.89
N ASN A 95 11.07 5.62 -0.19
CA ASN A 95 11.18 4.18 -0.02
C ASN A 95 10.69 3.85 1.40
N TYR A 96 9.83 2.85 1.52
CA TYR A 96 9.34 2.35 2.80
C TYR A 96 9.59 0.86 2.92
N GLN A 97 9.95 0.43 4.12
CA GLN A 97 9.85 -0.97 4.53
C GLN A 97 8.38 -1.30 4.78
N VAL A 98 7.98 -2.53 4.44
CA VAL A 98 6.61 -3.01 4.57
C VAL A 98 6.62 -4.34 5.33
N SER A 99 5.69 -4.49 6.27
CA SER A 99 5.36 -5.78 6.87
C SER A 99 3.89 -6.06 6.68
N PHE A 100 3.56 -7.31 6.34
CA PHE A 100 2.20 -7.79 6.25
C PHE A 100 2.03 -9.00 7.16
N GLN A 101 1.05 -8.94 8.07
CA GLN A 101 0.67 -10.07 8.92
C GLN A 101 -0.85 -10.11 9.05
N ASP A 102 -1.45 -11.24 8.68
CA ASP A 102 -2.90 -11.51 8.74
C ASP A 102 -3.77 -10.51 7.95
N ASN A 103 -4.16 -9.41 8.59
CA ASN A 103 -4.93 -8.30 8.06
C ASN A 103 -4.31 -6.93 8.45
N LEU A 104 -3.06 -6.93 8.88
CA LEU A 104 -2.33 -5.76 9.32
C LEU A 104 -1.18 -5.48 8.35
N VAL A 105 -1.24 -4.32 7.71
CA VAL A 105 -0.10 -3.75 6.98
C VAL A 105 0.53 -2.68 7.84
N LYS A 106 1.85 -2.75 7.97
CA LYS A 106 2.63 -1.62 8.45
C LYS A 106 3.61 -1.23 7.38
N TRP A 107 3.83 0.06 7.25
CA TRP A 107 4.99 0.55 6.53
C TRP A 107 5.63 1.70 7.24
N TRP A 108 6.95 1.78 7.12
CA TRP A 108 7.73 2.78 7.83
C TRP A 108 8.99 3.13 7.07
N ARG A 109 9.51 4.30 7.38
CA ARG A 109 10.85 4.73 7.01
C ARG A 109 11.48 5.40 8.21
N ASP A 110 12.77 5.14 8.40
CA ASP A 110 13.58 5.79 9.40
C ASP A 110 14.63 6.64 8.70
N THR A 111 14.52 7.95 8.87
CA THR A 111 15.48 8.91 8.31
C THR A 111 15.75 9.99 9.32
N GLN A 112 16.92 10.62 9.21
CA GLN A 112 17.33 11.68 10.13
C GLN A 112 16.37 12.88 10.09
N ASP A 113 15.81 13.20 8.92
CA ASP A 113 14.94 14.37 8.75
C ASP A 113 13.49 14.08 9.17
N PHE A 114 12.92 13.00 8.64
CA PHE A 114 11.49 12.73 8.80
C PHE A 114 11.15 11.24 8.72
N SER A 115 11.03 10.62 9.88
CA SER A 115 10.52 9.26 10.03
C SER A 115 8.99 9.24 9.96
N GLN A 116 8.45 8.24 9.28
CA GLN A 116 7.00 8.08 9.09
C GLN A 116 6.62 6.63 9.33
N ARG A 117 5.43 6.42 9.88
CA ARG A 117 4.85 5.11 10.16
C ARG A 117 3.37 5.15 9.85
N LEU A 118 2.87 4.12 9.20
CA LEU A 118 1.43 3.87 9.04
C LEU A 118 1.13 2.45 9.49
N THR A 119 -0.05 2.28 10.07
CA THR A 119 -0.65 0.97 10.30
C THR A 119 -2.02 0.96 9.65
N LEU A 120 -2.26 0.00 8.78
CA LEU A 120 -3.55 -0.23 8.13
C LEU A 120 -4.09 -1.58 8.58
N THR A 121 -5.33 -1.59 9.04
CA THR A 121 -6.06 -2.81 9.38
C THR A 121 -7.14 -3.02 8.34
N PHE A 122 -7.11 -4.17 7.68
CA PHE A 122 -8.10 -4.57 6.69
C PHE A 122 -9.25 -5.29 7.40
N VAL A 123 -10.47 -4.86 7.11
CA VAL A 123 -11.70 -5.47 7.63
C VAL A 123 -12.59 -5.78 6.43
N ASP A 124 -12.67 -7.06 6.07
CA ASP A 124 -13.65 -7.50 5.08
C ASP A 124 -15.05 -7.28 5.65
N SER A 125 -15.92 -6.64 4.87
CA SER A 125 -17.32 -6.41 5.25
C SER A 125 -18.18 -7.68 5.24
N LEU A 126 -17.61 -8.84 4.93
CA LEU A 126 -18.28 -10.14 5.02
C LEU A 126 -18.19 -10.71 6.43
N ASN A 127 -18.90 -10.08 7.37
CA ASN A 127 -19.55 -10.70 8.54
C ASN A 127 -20.13 -9.61 9.46
N ILE A 128 -21.24 -8.99 9.03
CA ILE A 128 -22.25 -8.51 9.98
C ILE A 128 -23.38 -9.51 9.92
N GLY A 129 -23.38 -10.44 10.87
CA GLY A 129 -24.48 -11.39 11.06
C GLY A 129 -25.80 -10.63 11.20
N ARG A 130 -26.79 -11.07 10.43
CA ARG A 130 -28.20 -11.00 10.82
C ARG A 130 -28.59 -12.32 11.44
#